data_AF-A0A0L6VKC7-F1
#
_entry.id   AF-A0A0L6VKC7-F1
#
_cell.length_a   1.000
_cell.length_b   1.000
_cell.length_c   1.000
_cell.angle_alpha   90.00
_cell.angle_beta   90.00
_cell.angle_gamma   90.00
#
_symmetry.space_group_name_H-M   'P 1'
#
loop_
_entity.id
_entity.type
_entity.pdbx_description
1 polymer ?
#
loop_
_entity_poly.entity_id
_entity_poly.type
_entity_poly.pdbx_seq_one_letter_code
_entity_poly.pdbx_strand_id
1 'polypeptide(L)'
;RQYLTARGTTTRFHPRYNFSAIQSLSESCFQKLFHMSWPCFLNLLHLIEPDPIFYNQSQNPQQDVSIQLTVATCRLGSNGNGAA
;
A
#
# COMPACT_ATOMS: atom_id res chain seq x y z
N ARG A 1 30.50 -9.81 -10.14
CA ARG A 1 29.88 -9.21 -8.92
C ARG A 1 29.34 -7.81 -9.26
N GLN A 2 28.29 -7.71 -10.08
CA GLN A 2 27.73 -6.42 -10.53
C GLN A 2 26.39 -6.06 -9.85
N TYR A 3 25.89 -6.89 -8.94
CA TYR A 3 24.59 -6.69 -8.27
C TYR A 3 24.70 -6.15 -6.83
N LEU A 4 25.91 -5.80 -6.38
CA LEU A 4 26.19 -5.36 -5.00
C LEU A 4 26.43 -3.85 -4.90
N THR A 5 26.02 -3.06 -5.88
CA THR A 5 26.00 -1.60 -5.71
C THR A 5 24.96 -1.27 -4.64
N ALA A 6 25.35 -0.51 -3.62
CA ALA A 6 24.42 -0.02 -2.62
C ALA A 6 23.26 0.69 -3.33
N ARG A 7 22.04 0.15 -3.22
CA ARG A 7 20.86 0.88 -3.66
C ARG A 7 20.81 2.13 -2.81
N GLY A 8 21.00 3.31 -3.44
CA GLY A 8 20.76 4.58 -2.78
C GLY A 8 19.38 4.54 -2.13
N THR A 9 19.23 5.17 -0.96
CA THR A 9 17.98 5.31 -0.22
C THR A 9 16.94 6.00 -1.09
N THR A 10 16.32 5.23 -1.98
CA THR A 10 15.24 5.72 -2.80
C THR A 10 14.02 5.58 -1.92
N THR A 11 13.75 6.59 -1.11
CA THR A 11 12.48 6.72 -0.41
C THR A 11 11.42 6.98 -1.47
N ARG A 12 11.06 5.95 -2.25
CA ARG A 12 10.01 5.98 -3.30
C ARG A 12 8.62 5.96 -2.68
N PHE A 13 8.49 6.39 -1.43
CA PHE A 13 7.20 6.51 -0.79
C PHE A 13 6.56 7.83 -1.22
N HIS A 14 5.53 7.73 -2.06
CA HIS A 14 4.80 8.91 -2.51
C HIS A 14 3.80 9.32 -1.41
N PRO A 15 3.81 10.58 -0.91
CA PRO A 15 2.95 11.02 0.20
C PRO A 15 1.44 10.79 0.00
N ARG A 16 1.01 10.59 -1.24
CA ARG A 16 -0.39 10.24 -1.59
C ARG A 16 -0.91 8.93 -0.97
N TYR A 17 0.00 8.07 -0.52
CA TYR A 17 -0.34 6.80 0.13
C TYR A 17 -0.34 6.91 1.67
N ASN A 18 -0.18 8.12 2.22
CA ASN A 18 -0.38 8.36 3.64
C ASN A 18 -1.82 8.07 4.02
N PHE A 19 -2.02 7.38 5.15
CA PHE A 19 -3.35 7.04 5.64
C PHE A 19 -4.28 8.25 5.77
N SER A 20 -3.76 9.38 6.27
CA SER A 20 -4.51 10.64 6.38
C SER A 20 -4.94 11.22 5.03
N ALA A 21 -4.10 11.08 4.00
CA ALA A 21 -4.42 11.55 2.64
C ALA A 21 -5.49 10.70 1.98
N ILE A 22 -5.57 9.41 2.35
CA ILE A 22 -6.59 8.48 1.86
C ILE A 22 -7.91 8.72 2.59
N GLN A 23 -7.84 8.90 3.91
CA GLN A 23 -9.01 9.18 4.75
C GLN A 23 -9.72 10.48 4.36
N SER A 24 -8.99 11.46 3.80
CA SER A 24 -9.56 12.73 3.34
C SER A 24 -10.15 12.67 1.93
N LEU A 25 -10.08 11.53 1.23
CA LEU A 25 -10.71 11.38 -0.07
C LEU A 25 -12.24 11.41 0.05
N SER A 26 -12.90 11.95 -0.97
CA SER A 26 -14.34 11.71 -1.12
C SER A 26 -14.60 10.22 -1.37
N GLU A 27 -15.78 9.74 -0.98
CA GLU A 27 -16.15 8.34 -1.17
C GLU A 27 -16.03 7.90 -2.64
N SER A 28 -16.44 8.75 -3.59
CA SER A 28 -16.33 8.46 -5.03
C SER A 28 -14.88 8.36 -5.50
N CYS A 29 -13.98 9.19 -4.99
CA CYS A 29 -12.55 9.09 -5.28
C CYS A 29 -11.94 7.83 -4.66
N PHE A 30 -12.31 7.52 -3.42
CA PHE A 30 -11.84 6.32 -2.73
C PHE A 30 -12.25 5.04 -3.46
N GLN A 31 -13.54 4.91 -3.79
CA GLN A 31 -14.05 3.75 -4.53
C GLN A 31 -13.39 3.58 -5.90
N LYS A 32 -13.11 4.66 -6.62
CA LYS A 32 -12.40 4.59 -7.91
C LYS A 32 -10.96 4.12 -7.77
N LEU A 33 -10.28 4.51 -6.70
CA LEU A 33 -8.86 4.17 -6.48
C LEU A 33 -8.65 2.78 -5.89
N PHE A 34 -9.55 2.35 -5.00
CA PHE A 34 -9.39 1.13 -4.21
C PHE A 34 -10.37 0.02 -4.60
N HIS A 35 -11.33 0.32 -5.49
CA HIS A 35 -12.38 -0.60 -5.94
C HIS A 35 -13.21 -1.21 -4.80
N MET A 36 -13.32 -0.50 -3.67
CA MET A 36 -14.10 -0.90 -2.50
C MET A 36 -14.55 0.33 -1.70
N SER A 37 -15.50 0.14 -0.78
CA SER A 37 -15.93 1.18 0.16
C SER A 37 -14.92 1.36 1.30
N TRP A 38 -14.93 2.54 1.93
CA TRP A 38 -14.07 2.82 3.09
C TRP A 38 -14.28 1.83 4.25
N PRO A 39 -15.53 1.46 4.65
CA PRO A 39 -15.73 0.43 5.67
C PRO A 39 -15.16 -0.94 5.28
N CYS A 40 -15.23 -1.33 4.00
CA CYS A 40 -14.64 -2.57 3.52
C CYS A 40 -13.12 -2.56 3.67
N PHE A 41 -12.48 -1.45 3.30
CA PHE A 41 -11.04 -1.26 3.49
C PHE A 41 -10.62 -1.35 4.97
N LEU A 42 -11.35 -0.70 5.88
CA LEU A 42 -11.06 -0.78 7.31
C LEU A 42 -11.25 -2.19 7.87
N ASN A 43 -12.28 -2.91 7.41
CA ASN A 43 -12.48 -4.30 7.81
C ASN A 43 -11.32 -5.19 7.33
N LEU A 44 -10.86 -5.01 6.09
CA LEU A 44 -9.69 -5.73 5.59
C LEU A 44 -8.43 -5.41 6.40
N LEU A 45 -8.20 -4.13 6.71
CA LEU A 45 -7.07 -3.72 7.55
C LEU A 45 -7.11 -4.42 8.91
N HIS A 46 -8.27 -4.41 9.57
CA HIS A 46 -8.45 -5.05 10.88
C HIS A 46 -8.17 -6.56 10.84
N LEU A 47 -8.56 -7.24 9.75
CA LEU A 47 -8.34 -8.68 9.60
C LEU A 47 -6.87 -9.05 9.39
N ILE A 48 -6.09 -8.19 8.73
CA ILE A 48 -4.70 -8.48 8.37
C ILE A 48 -3.68 -7.92 9.36
N GLU A 49 -4.02 -6.85 10.08
CA GLU A 49 -3.12 -6.21 11.05
C GLU A 49 -2.53 -7.14 12.11
N PRO A 50 -3.24 -8.15 12.66
CA PRO A 50 -2.63 -9.06 13.63
C PRO A 50 -1.76 -10.16 12.99
N ASP A 51 -1.78 -10.35 11.67
CA ASP A 51 -1.10 -11.48 11.04
C ASP A 51 0.42 -11.20 10.91
N PRO A 52 1.28 -12.09 11.47
CA PRO A 52 2.73 -11.92 11.44
C PRO A 52 3.32 -11.84 10.02
N ILE A 53 2.63 -12.32 8.97
CA ILE A 53 3.14 -12.26 7.60
C ILE A 53 3.37 -10.84 7.08
N PHE A 54 2.66 -9.85 7.63
CA PHE A 54 2.80 -8.44 7.25
C PHE A 54 3.91 -7.72 8.02
N TYR A 55 4.59 -8.41 8.94
CA TYR A 55 5.68 -7.87 9.74
C TYR A 55 7.01 -8.50 9.35
N ASN A 56 7.98 -7.63 9.11
CA ASN A 56 9.34 -7.97 8.80
C ASN A 56 10.14 -8.18 10.09
N GLN A 57 10.76 -9.36 10.24
CA GLN A 57 11.66 -9.67 11.36
C GLN A 57 13.15 -9.34 11.07
N SER A 58 13.46 -8.68 9.94
CA SER A 58 14.82 -8.22 9.62
C SER A 58 15.08 -6.81 10.15
N GLN A 59 16.35 -6.39 10.12
CA GLN A 59 16.78 -5.05 10.56
C GLN A 59 16.45 -3.92 9.56
N ASN A 60 15.63 -4.19 8.55
CA ASN A 60 15.23 -3.16 7.57
C ASN A 60 13.96 -2.45 8.03
N PRO A 61 13.87 -1.11 7.88
CA PRO A 61 12.63 -0.39 8.10
C PRO A 61 11.52 -0.94 7.20
N GLN A 62 10.34 -1.17 7.78
CA GLN A 62 9.11 -1.52 7.07
C GLN A 62 8.05 -0.46 7.35
N GLN A 63 7.18 -0.19 6.39
CA GLN A 63 6.05 0.71 6.55
C GLN A 63 4.89 0.02 7.28
N ASP A 64 3.99 0.81 7.86
CA ASP A 64 2.79 0.31 8.54
C ASP A 64 1.92 -0.56 7.63
N VAL A 65 1.22 -1.53 8.22
CA VAL A 65 0.34 -2.46 7.50
C VAL A 65 -0.72 -1.71 6.69
N SER A 66 -1.24 -0.59 7.20
CA SER A 66 -2.20 0.27 6.51
C SER A 66 -1.63 0.86 5.20
N ILE A 67 -0.35 1.24 5.20
CA ILE A 67 0.36 1.75 4.03
C ILE A 67 0.65 0.60 3.04
N GLN A 68 1.06 -0.56 3.55
CA GLN A 68 1.28 -1.76 2.73
C GLN A 68 -0.01 -2.15 1.99
N LEU A 69 -1.13 -2.22 2.72
CA LEU A 69 -2.45 -2.53 2.16
C LEU A 69 -2.89 -1.48 1.14
N THR A 70 -2.70 -0.19 1.45
CA THR A 70 -3.00 0.91 0.53
C THR A 70 -2.29 0.72 -0.81
N VAL A 71 -0.98 0.48 -0.78
CA VAL A 71 -0.18 0.35 -2.00
C VAL A 71 -0.61 -0.89 -2.78
N ALA A 72 -0.87 -2.00 -2.09
CA ALA A 72 -1.34 -3.23 -2.71
C ALA A 72 -2.68 -3.03 -3.42
N THR A 73 -3.69 -2.52 -2.71
CA THR A 73 -5.06 -2.33 -3.21
C THR A 73 -5.17 -1.28 -4.29
N CYS A 74 -4.46 -0.14 -4.18
CA CYS A 74 -4.44 0.89 -5.22
C CYS A 74 -3.80 0.40 -6.54
N ARG A 75 -2.86 -0.56 -6.46
CA ARG A 75 -2.21 -1.15 -7.65
C ARG A 75 -2.92 -2.40 -8.15
N LEU A 76 -3.76 -3.02 -7.31
CA LEU A 76 -4.51 -4.20 -7.65
C LEU A 76 -5.55 -3.84 -8.74
N GLY A 77 -5.42 -4.42 -9.92
CA GLY A 77 -6.34 -4.18 -11.05
C GLY A 77 -6.05 -2.90 -11.86
N SER A 78 -5.14 -2.04 -11.42
CA SER A 78 -4.61 -0.93 -12.23
C SER A 78 -3.45 -1.45 -13.09
N ASN A 79 -3.67 -1.50 -14.41
CA ASN A 79 -2.73 -2.03 -15.43
C ASN A 79 -2.64 -3.57 -15.49
N GLY A 80 -3.75 -4.24 -15.79
CA GLY A 80 -3.71 -5.62 -16.27
C GLY A 80 -2.85 -5.74 -17.54
N ASN A 81 -2.43 -6.97 -17.91
CA ASN A 81 -1.51 -7.33 -19.00
C ASN A 81 -1.97 -6.96 -20.44
N GLY A 82 -2.67 -5.84 -20.62
CA GLY A 82 -3.17 -5.34 -21.89
C GLY A 82 -3.79 -3.94 -21.82
N ALA A 83 -3.56 -3.16 -20.75
CA ALA A 83 -3.95 -1.75 -20.74
C ALA A 83 -2.97 -0.96 -21.62
N ALA A 84 -3.39 -0.68 -22.86
CA ALA A 84 -2.74 0.18 -23.83
C ALA A 84 -2.97 1.67 -23.52
#